data_AF-A0A383VPG5-F1
#
_entry.id   AF-A0A383VPG5-F1
#
_cell.length_a   1.000
_cell.length_b   1.000
_cell.length_c   1.000
_cell.angle_alpha   90.00
_cell.angle_beta   90.00
_cell.angle_gamma   90.00
#
_symmetry.space_group_name_H-M   'P 1'
#
loop_
_entity.id
_entity.type
_entity.pdbx_description
1 polymer ?
#
loop_
_entity_poly.entity_id
_entity_poly.type
_entity_poly.pdbx_seq_one_letter_code
_entity_poly.pdbx_strand_id
1 'polypeptide(L)'
;MTWSKSVLADVGEAEAVIDDLFKCCDKDSNGVLCFAEVAALFKQLSPEQSSESAANAAVEALLLVDADASRQLDRAEFGKLLGKVSDVAGTPLLEAAHKLHDSIQQQQPASQHDPSAAGASSQTPASKLEYNAPSPGHPSPPPPPPAAAAAAAADISSSEAAEAADDDSKLLALFALWDKTGDGRVSLQELCQGLAKFQPVKSKQDVLSLLRESASALALHDSNGDRQLDCTEFAAFMARFMHAAGFALAEVLDELLLLAATKPDSKKLARVLDDAQPQIEQLLSSKE
;
A
#
# COMPACT_ATOMS: atom_id res chain seq x y z
N MET A 1 -32.60 -0.14 -19.32
CA MET A 1 -31.88 1.01 -18.75
C MET A 1 -31.02 1.61 -19.84
N THR A 2 -31.53 2.62 -20.54
CA THR A 2 -30.77 3.36 -21.57
C THR A 2 -29.92 4.39 -20.86
N TRP A 3 -28.62 4.17 -20.82
CA TRP A 3 -27.67 5.17 -20.33
C TRP A 3 -27.67 6.31 -21.35
N SER A 4 -28.16 7.47 -20.94
CA SER A 4 -28.25 8.66 -21.79
C SER A 4 -26.85 9.00 -22.34
N LYS A 5 -26.73 9.34 -23.63
CA LYS A 5 -25.46 9.74 -24.27
C LYS A 5 -24.67 10.81 -23.48
N SER A 6 -25.35 11.62 -22.67
CA SER A 6 -24.73 12.59 -21.76
C SER A 6 -23.81 11.94 -20.73
N VAL A 7 -24.23 10.82 -20.11
CA VAL A 7 -23.45 10.15 -19.06
C VAL A 7 -22.18 9.50 -19.63
N LEU A 8 -22.25 9.01 -20.87
CA LEU A 8 -21.08 8.43 -21.55
C LEU A 8 -20.05 9.48 -21.97
N ALA A 9 -20.48 10.71 -22.27
CA ALA A 9 -19.57 11.81 -22.56
C ALA A 9 -18.79 12.25 -21.30
N ASP A 10 -19.48 12.36 -20.18
CA ASP A 10 -18.88 12.76 -18.90
C ASP A 10 -17.82 11.76 -18.41
N VAL A 11 -18.02 10.45 -18.66
CA VAL A 11 -17.05 9.40 -18.29
C VAL A 11 -15.75 9.52 -19.10
N GLY A 12 -15.86 9.76 -20.42
CA GLY A 12 -14.68 9.90 -21.27
C GLY A 12 -13.87 11.16 -20.94
N GLU A 13 -14.55 12.24 -20.58
CA GLU A 13 -13.89 13.48 -20.13
C GLU A 13 -13.18 13.28 -18.78
N ALA A 14 -13.83 12.61 -17.83
CA ALA A 14 -13.22 12.31 -16.54
C ALA A 14 -11.95 11.45 -16.68
N GLU A 15 -11.96 10.42 -17.52
CA GLU A 15 -10.77 9.60 -17.78
C GLU A 15 -9.62 10.42 -18.39
N ALA A 16 -9.92 11.32 -19.33
CA ALA A 16 -8.89 12.17 -19.94
C ALA A 16 -8.24 13.11 -18.91
N VAL A 17 -9.05 13.71 -18.02
CA VAL A 17 -8.53 14.58 -16.96
C VAL A 17 -7.72 13.81 -15.93
N ILE A 18 -8.14 12.59 -15.57
CA ILE A 18 -7.38 11.70 -14.69
C ILE A 18 -6.03 11.36 -15.31
N ASP A 19 -5.97 11.08 -16.61
CA ASP A 19 -4.72 10.79 -17.32
C ASP A 19 -3.75 11.96 -17.32
N ASP A 20 -4.26 13.15 -17.57
CA ASP A 20 -3.44 14.35 -17.58
C ASP A 20 -2.93 14.66 -16.17
N LEU A 21 -3.76 14.50 -15.15
CA LEU A 21 -3.34 14.60 -13.75
C LEU A 21 -2.27 13.57 -13.38
N PHE A 22 -2.48 12.32 -13.74
CA PHE A 22 -1.55 11.23 -13.47
C PHE A 22 -0.19 11.55 -14.06
N LYS A 23 -0.13 11.91 -15.35
CA LYS A 23 1.11 12.33 -16.03
C LYS A 23 1.75 13.57 -15.41
N CYS A 24 0.94 14.51 -14.90
CA CYS A 24 1.47 15.69 -14.21
C CYS A 24 2.13 15.32 -12.88
N CYS A 25 1.64 14.27 -12.21
CA CYS A 25 2.16 13.80 -10.93
C CYS A 25 3.38 12.87 -11.10
N ASP A 26 3.36 12.02 -12.12
CA ASP A 26 4.42 11.07 -12.49
C ASP A 26 5.61 11.84 -13.10
N LYS A 27 6.54 12.27 -12.24
CA LYS A 27 7.65 13.15 -12.63
C LYS A 27 8.73 12.42 -13.38
N ASP A 28 8.93 11.14 -13.09
CA ASP A 28 9.92 10.31 -13.76
C ASP A 28 9.35 9.55 -14.97
N SER A 29 8.04 9.65 -15.21
CA SER A 29 7.32 9.02 -16.32
C SER A 29 7.47 7.51 -16.34
N ASN A 30 7.55 6.90 -15.16
CA ASN A 30 7.69 5.45 -15.01
C ASN A 30 6.34 4.71 -15.10
N GLY A 31 5.22 5.43 -15.15
CA GLY A 31 3.86 4.90 -15.27
C GLY A 31 3.20 4.53 -13.94
N VAL A 32 3.81 4.86 -12.81
CA VAL A 32 3.31 4.62 -11.45
C VAL A 32 3.65 5.82 -10.54
N LEU A 33 2.80 6.12 -9.57
CA LEU A 33 3.06 7.21 -8.62
C LEU A 33 3.68 6.66 -7.34
N CYS A 34 4.90 7.08 -7.03
CA CYS A 34 5.53 6.75 -5.76
C CYS A 34 4.99 7.61 -4.61
N PHE A 35 5.30 7.21 -3.38
CA PHE A 35 4.91 7.94 -2.17
C PHE A 35 5.27 9.44 -2.23
N ALA A 36 6.46 9.79 -2.73
CA ALA A 36 6.91 11.17 -2.80
C ALA A 36 6.06 12.02 -3.75
N GLU A 37 5.64 11.45 -4.88
CA GLU A 37 4.79 12.13 -5.87
C GLU A 37 3.37 12.32 -5.35
N VAL A 38 2.83 11.31 -4.68
CA VAL A 38 1.51 11.39 -4.03
C VAL A 38 1.54 12.41 -2.88
N ALA A 39 2.58 12.43 -2.05
CA ALA A 39 2.73 13.42 -0.98
C ALA A 39 2.88 14.84 -1.54
N ALA A 40 3.63 15.01 -2.64
CA ALA A 40 3.73 16.29 -3.33
C ALA A 40 2.37 16.74 -3.87
N LEU A 41 1.57 15.82 -4.44
CA LEU A 41 0.21 16.11 -4.88
C LEU A 41 -0.68 16.62 -3.74
N PHE A 42 -0.70 15.93 -2.59
CA PHE A 42 -1.47 16.38 -1.42
C PHE A 42 -1.01 17.74 -0.90
N LYS A 43 0.31 18.00 -0.93
CA LYS A 43 0.87 19.29 -0.54
C LYS A 43 0.47 20.41 -1.51
N GLN A 44 0.36 20.11 -2.80
CA GLN A 44 -0.11 21.06 -3.82
C GLN A 44 -1.61 21.35 -3.71
N LEU A 45 -2.39 20.31 -3.39
CA LEU A 45 -3.83 20.39 -3.14
C LEU A 45 -4.19 21.25 -1.93
N SER A 46 -3.40 21.14 -0.88
CA SER A 46 -3.60 21.85 0.37
C SER A 46 -2.30 22.56 0.77
N PRO A 47 -1.99 23.72 0.16
CA PRO A 47 -0.75 24.45 0.42
C PRO A 47 -0.56 24.78 1.90
N GLU A 48 -1.68 25.03 2.58
CA GLU A 48 -1.80 25.33 4.01
C GLU A 48 -1.46 24.13 4.92
N GLN A 49 -1.54 22.88 4.43
CA GLN A 49 -1.19 21.72 5.22
C GLN A 49 0.32 21.63 5.43
N SER A 50 0.78 21.17 6.60
CA SER A 50 2.20 20.90 6.81
C SER A 50 2.69 19.77 5.90
N SER A 51 4.00 19.73 5.63
CA SER A 51 4.60 18.63 4.84
C SER A 51 4.36 17.25 5.49
N GLU A 52 4.34 17.20 6.82
CA GLU A 52 4.04 15.99 7.59
C GLU A 52 2.58 15.56 7.42
N SER A 53 1.64 16.51 7.44
CA SER A 53 0.22 16.22 7.20
C SER A 53 -0.02 15.68 5.79
N ALA A 54 0.64 16.26 4.77
CA ALA A 54 0.54 15.80 3.40
C ALA A 54 1.15 14.40 3.21
N ALA A 55 2.28 14.13 3.87
CA ALA A 55 2.90 12.81 3.90
C ALA A 55 1.97 11.76 4.53
N ASN A 56 1.35 12.07 5.68
CA ASN A 56 0.41 11.16 6.34
C ASN A 56 -0.82 10.88 5.46
N ALA A 57 -1.37 11.90 4.81
CA ALA A 57 -2.47 11.72 3.86
C ALA A 57 -2.09 10.82 2.67
N ALA A 58 -0.86 10.95 2.17
CA ALA A 58 -0.34 10.07 1.12
C ALA A 58 -0.18 8.61 1.58
N VAL A 59 0.24 8.37 2.82
CA VAL A 59 0.29 7.01 3.39
C VAL A 59 -1.13 6.43 3.46
N GLU A 60 -2.08 7.17 4.02
CA GLU A 60 -3.48 6.70 4.12
C GLU A 60 -4.08 6.42 2.75
N ALA A 61 -3.80 7.29 1.76
CA ALA A 61 -4.22 7.13 0.38
C ALA A 61 -3.68 5.84 -0.23
N LEU A 62 -2.37 5.59 -0.12
CA LEU A 62 -1.74 4.36 -0.60
C LEU A 62 -2.39 3.14 0.04
N LEU A 63 -2.44 3.08 1.38
CA LEU A 63 -3.05 1.94 2.09
C LEU A 63 -4.50 1.65 1.70
N LEU A 64 -5.23 2.65 1.22
CA LEU A 64 -6.64 2.57 0.91
C LEU A 64 -6.95 2.10 -0.52
N VAL A 65 -6.01 2.25 -1.45
CA VAL A 65 -6.22 1.92 -2.88
C VAL A 65 -5.14 1.04 -3.52
N ASP A 66 -3.97 0.94 -2.90
CA ASP A 66 -2.87 0.04 -3.26
C ASP A 66 -3.30 -1.41 -2.99
N ALA A 67 -3.88 -2.03 -4.00
CA ALA A 67 -4.48 -3.36 -3.90
C ALA A 67 -3.41 -4.45 -3.93
N ASP A 68 -2.30 -4.19 -4.63
CA ASP A 68 -1.20 -5.14 -4.80
C ASP A 68 -0.06 -4.95 -3.78
N ALA A 69 -0.17 -3.95 -2.90
CA ALA A 69 0.80 -3.60 -1.88
C ALA A 69 2.17 -3.18 -2.46
N SER A 70 2.19 -2.65 -3.69
CA SER A 70 3.40 -2.18 -4.37
C SER A 70 3.96 -0.87 -3.82
N ARG A 71 3.19 -0.18 -2.94
CA ARG A 71 3.43 1.18 -2.42
C ARG A 71 3.57 2.23 -3.50
N GLN A 72 3.03 1.93 -4.65
CA GLN A 72 2.95 2.82 -5.79
C GLN A 72 1.49 2.79 -6.25
N LEU A 73 1.04 3.87 -6.89
CA LEU A 73 -0.28 3.89 -7.47
C LEU A 73 -0.16 3.75 -8.97
N ASP A 74 -0.71 2.67 -9.52
CA ASP A 74 -0.96 2.64 -10.94
C ASP A 74 -2.08 3.63 -11.33
N ARG A 75 -2.28 3.80 -12.63
CA ARG A 75 -3.31 4.67 -13.19
C ARG A 75 -4.72 4.34 -12.66
N ALA A 76 -5.06 3.06 -12.54
CA ALA A 76 -6.38 2.63 -12.11
C ALA A 76 -6.58 2.88 -10.61
N GLU A 77 -5.56 2.63 -9.79
CA GLU A 77 -5.56 2.90 -8.35
C GLU A 77 -5.62 4.40 -8.05
N PHE A 78 -4.90 5.22 -8.83
CA PHE A 78 -4.99 6.68 -8.74
C PHE A 78 -6.41 7.19 -9.06
N GLY A 79 -7.07 6.62 -10.08
CA GLY A 79 -8.47 6.92 -10.38
C GLY A 79 -9.41 6.57 -9.21
N LYS A 80 -9.21 5.42 -8.56
CA LYS A 80 -9.96 5.04 -7.35
C LYS A 80 -9.71 6.02 -6.21
N LEU A 81 -8.48 6.47 -6.03
CA LEU A 81 -8.12 7.45 -5.00
C LEU A 81 -8.87 8.76 -5.21
N LEU A 82 -8.86 9.30 -6.44
CA LEU A 82 -9.59 10.53 -6.75
C LEU A 82 -11.10 10.37 -6.56
N GLY A 83 -11.66 9.20 -6.88
CA GLY A 83 -13.05 8.87 -6.57
C GLY A 83 -13.36 8.99 -5.08
N LYS A 84 -12.52 8.39 -4.21
CA LYS A 84 -12.70 8.45 -2.76
C LYS A 84 -12.54 9.88 -2.21
N VAL A 85 -11.57 10.66 -2.72
CA VAL A 85 -11.39 12.07 -2.35
C VAL A 85 -12.62 12.89 -2.73
N SER A 86 -13.18 12.65 -3.92
CA SER A 86 -14.41 13.26 -4.41
C SER A 86 -15.60 12.95 -3.50
N ASP A 87 -15.77 11.69 -3.09
CA ASP A 87 -16.83 11.27 -2.16
C ASP A 87 -16.72 11.97 -0.79
N VAL A 88 -15.51 12.09 -0.25
CA VAL A 88 -15.26 12.74 1.05
C VAL A 88 -15.48 14.25 0.97
N ALA A 89 -15.06 14.89 -0.14
CA ALA A 89 -15.23 16.32 -0.36
C ALA A 89 -16.68 16.71 -0.71
N GLY A 90 -17.51 15.73 -1.10
CA GLY A 90 -18.87 15.97 -1.60
C GLY A 90 -18.90 16.74 -2.92
N THR A 91 -17.80 16.73 -3.67
CA THR A 91 -17.69 17.39 -4.98
C THR A 91 -17.58 16.33 -6.07
N PRO A 92 -18.27 16.48 -7.22
CA PRO A 92 -18.15 15.53 -8.32
C PRO A 92 -16.70 15.31 -8.75
N LEU A 93 -16.36 14.07 -9.13
CA LEU A 93 -15.00 13.68 -9.49
C LEU A 93 -14.38 14.59 -10.56
N LEU A 94 -15.16 14.93 -11.59
CA LEU A 94 -14.71 15.81 -12.66
C LEU A 94 -14.37 17.21 -12.12
N GLU A 95 -15.21 17.77 -11.26
CA GLU A 95 -14.94 19.09 -10.67
C GLU A 95 -13.72 19.06 -9.75
N ALA A 96 -13.56 18.00 -8.95
CA ALA A 96 -12.40 17.79 -8.12
C ALA A 96 -11.12 17.69 -8.97
N ALA A 97 -11.16 16.91 -10.05
CA ALA A 97 -10.05 16.71 -10.98
C ALA A 97 -9.67 17.99 -11.72
N HIS A 98 -10.64 18.81 -12.17
CA HIS A 98 -10.35 20.10 -12.78
C HIS A 98 -9.72 21.08 -11.80
N LYS A 99 -10.25 21.20 -10.57
CA LYS A 99 -9.64 22.06 -9.53
C LYS A 99 -8.21 21.65 -9.21
N LEU A 100 -7.96 20.35 -9.19
CA LEU A 100 -6.64 19.74 -9.06
C LEU A 100 -5.72 20.16 -10.20
N HIS A 101 -6.15 19.94 -11.44
CA HIS A 101 -5.39 20.26 -12.65
C HIS A 101 -5.04 21.75 -12.71
N ASP A 102 -6.01 22.62 -12.43
CA ASP A 102 -5.83 24.08 -12.42
C ASP A 102 -4.83 24.51 -11.34
N SER A 103 -4.90 23.90 -10.16
CA SER A 103 -3.97 24.18 -9.05
C SER A 103 -2.53 23.80 -9.38
N ILE A 104 -2.34 22.65 -10.05
CA ILE A 104 -1.02 22.17 -10.48
C ILE A 104 -0.43 23.09 -11.55
N GLN A 105 -1.26 23.54 -12.51
CA GLN A 105 -0.84 24.46 -13.57
C GLN A 105 -0.44 25.84 -13.02
N GLN A 106 -1.20 26.38 -12.06
CA GLN A 106 -0.91 27.71 -11.47
C GLN A 106 0.36 27.73 -10.61
N GLN A 107 0.79 26.59 -10.08
CA GLN A 107 1.98 26.49 -9.23
C GLN A 107 3.28 26.26 -10.01
N GLN A 108 3.22 26.06 -11.34
CA GLN A 108 4.44 26.08 -12.15
C GLN A 108 4.98 27.51 -12.21
N PRO A 109 6.22 27.77 -11.74
CA PRO A 109 6.80 29.10 -11.82
C PRO A 109 6.86 29.52 -13.29
N ALA A 110 6.47 30.77 -13.59
CA ALA A 110 6.44 31.38 -14.93
C ALA A 110 7.83 31.58 -15.58
N SER A 111 8.76 30.67 -15.32
CA SER A 111 10.13 30.66 -15.81
C SER A 111 10.18 29.76 -17.04
N GLN A 112 9.77 30.30 -18.20
CA GLN A 112 10.13 29.90 -19.59
C GLN A 112 9.04 30.21 -20.63
N HIS A 113 8.29 31.31 -20.48
CA HIS A 113 7.63 31.91 -21.65
C HIS A 113 8.51 33.04 -22.19
N ASP A 114 9.50 32.67 -23.01
CA ASP A 114 10.25 33.61 -23.85
C ASP A 114 9.58 33.61 -25.25
N PRO A 115 8.75 34.62 -25.59
CA PRO A 115 8.10 34.69 -26.89
C PRO A 115 9.06 35.38 -27.87
N SER A 116 10.19 34.76 -28.18
CA SER A 116 11.13 35.32 -29.16
C SER A 116 11.97 34.27 -29.87
N ALA A 117 11.37 33.60 -30.85
CA ALA A 117 12.10 33.07 -32.01
C ALA A 117 11.13 32.75 -33.15
N ALA A 118 10.76 33.79 -33.89
CA ALA A 118 10.26 33.63 -35.25
C ALA A 118 11.44 33.25 -36.16
N GLY A 119 11.29 32.15 -36.89
CA GLY A 119 11.96 31.93 -38.17
C GLY A 119 13.24 31.08 -38.13
N ALA A 120 13.11 29.81 -38.53
CA ALA A 120 13.82 29.28 -39.70
C ALA A 120 13.37 27.85 -39.99
N SER A 121 12.80 27.69 -41.18
CA SER A 121 12.64 26.42 -41.88
C SER A 121 13.92 25.60 -41.88
N SER A 122 13.80 24.28 -41.68
CA SER A 122 14.56 23.28 -42.42
C SER A 122 13.79 21.97 -42.46
N GLN A 123 13.33 21.65 -43.66
CA GLN A 123 12.90 20.33 -44.10
C GLN A 123 14.06 19.34 -44.03
N THR A 124 13.77 18.06 -43.77
CA THR A 124 14.22 16.82 -44.47
C THR A 124 14.08 15.60 -43.52
N PRO A 125 14.09 14.34 -44.00
CA PRO A 125 12.90 13.66 -44.51
C PRO A 125 12.58 12.37 -43.75
N ALA A 126 11.44 11.80 -44.11
CA ALA A 126 10.88 10.54 -43.62
C ALA A 126 11.86 9.37 -43.56
N SER A 127 12.04 8.82 -42.35
CA SER A 127 12.49 7.44 -42.13
C SER A 127 11.26 6.58 -41.86
N LYS A 128 10.92 5.82 -42.90
CA LYS A 128 9.88 4.81 -42.99
C LYS A 128 10.29 3.62 -42.13
N LEU A 129 9.68 3.45 -40.95
CA LEU A 129 9.71 2.18 -40.22
C LEU A 129 8.51 1.36 -40.65
N GLU A 130 8.77 0.41 -41.53
CA GLU A 130 7.85 -0.64 -41.95
C GLU A 130 7.42 -1.47 -40.73
N TYR A 131 6.14 -1.36 -40.38
CA TYR A 131 5.43 -2.31 -39.54
C TYR A 131 5.28 -3.62 -40.32
N ASN A 132 6.00 -4.64 -39.86
CA ASN A 132 5.91 -5.98 -40.40
C ASN A 132 4.65 -6.66 -39.82
N ALA A 133 3.74 -7.09 -40.69
CA ALA A 133 2.50 -7.75 -40.32
C ALA A 133 2.74 -9.19 -39.83
N PRO A 134 1.93 -9.72 -38.89
CA PRO A 134 1.99 -11.13 -38.50
C PRO A 134 1.34 -12.03 -39.57
N SER A 135 2.07 -13.02 -40.05
CA SER A 135 1.55 -14.09 -40.91
C SER A 135 0.78 -15.15 -40.09
N PRO A 136 -0.23 -15.82 -40.70
CA PRO A 136 -1.04 -16.83 -40.05
C PRO A 136 -0.45 -18.24 -40.18
N GLY A 137 -0.61 -19.02 -39.12
CA GLY A 137 -0.82 -20.48 -39.18
C GLY A 137 0.42 -21.35 -39.33
N HIS A 138 0.72 -22.15 -38.30
CA HIS A 138 0.96 -23.60 -38.42
C HIS A 138 0.82 -24.25 -37.03
N PRO A 139 0.47 -25.55 -36.96
CA PRO A 139 -0.25 -26.16 -35.86
C PRO A 139 0.62 -26.55 -34.65
N SER A 140 -0.03 -26.56 -33.49
CA SER A 140 0.46 -27.06 -32.21
C SER A 140 0.98 -28.51 -32.30
N PRO A 141 2.13 -28.83 -31.68
CA PRO A 141 2.49 -30.21 -31.39
C PRO A 141 1.67 -30.75 -30.20
N PRO A 142 1.33 -32.05 -30.18
CA PRO A 142 0.61 -32.68 -29.08
C PRO A 142 1.48 -32.83 -27.81
N PRO A 143 0.86 -32.93 -26.62
CA PRO A 143 1.58 -33.12 -25.37
C PRO A 143 2.17 -34.54 -25.27
N PRO A 144 3.37 -34.72 -24.66
CA PRO A 144 3.88 -36.04 -24.32
C PRO A 144 3.17 -36.64 -23.09
N PRO A 145 3.08 -37.98 -22.99
CA PRO A 145 2.39 -38.69 -21.91
C PRO A 145 3.18 -38.68 -20.57
N PRO A 146 2.51 -38.98 -19.44
CA PRO A 146 3.13 -38.96 -18.12
C PRO A 146 3.74 -40.33 -17.77
N ALA A 147 5.05 -40.39 -17.50
CA ALA A 147 5.66 -41.46 -16.69
C ALA A 147 7.13 -41.15 -16.30
N ALA A 148 7.35 -41.04 -14.99
CA ALA A 148 8.46 -41.59 -14.21
C ALA A 148 9.93 -41.50 -14.73
N ALA A 149 10.71 -40.62 -14.10
CA ALA A 149 12.11 -40.81 -13.66
C ALA A 149 12.51 -39.55 -12.85
N ALA A 150 12.57 -39.56 -11.52
CA ALA A 150 13.64 -40.11 -10.69
C ALA A 150 15.05 -39.60 -11.09
N ALA A 151 15.58 -38.75 -10.20
CA ALA A 151 16.99 -38.44 -9.94
C ALA A 151 17.77 -37.67 -11.03
N ALA A 152 17.90 -36.35 -10.86
CA ALA A 152 19.18 -35.66 -10.64
C ALA A 152 19.04 -34.14 -10.75
N ALA A 153 18.96 -33.46 -9.60
CA ALA A 153 19.36 -32.05 -9.40
C ALA A 153 19.35 -31.79 -7.88
N ALA A 154 20.34 -32.33 -7.17
CA ALA A 154 20.60 -32.03 -5.78
C ALA A 154 22.04 -31.55 -5.70
N ASP A 155 22.25 -30.23 -5.80
CA ASP A 155 23.46 -29.60 -5.24
C ASP A 155 23.34 -28.07 -5.07
N ILE A 156 22.13 -27.57 -4.82
CA ILE A 156 21.89 -26.24 -4.26
C ILE A 156 20.73 -26.46 -3.27
N SER A 157 20.77 -25.83 -2.08
CA SER A 157 19.66 -25.81 -1.10
C SER A 157 19.69 -26.86 0.03
N SER A 158 20.82 -27.00 0.73
CA SER A 158 20.80 -27.45 2.15
C SER A 158 21.08 -26.33 3.14
N SER A 159 21.56 -25.17 2.69
CA SER A 159 21.84 -24.00 3.54
C SER A 159 20.58 -23.15 3.78
N GLU A 160 19.83 -22.81 2.73
CA GLU A 160 18.60 -21.99 2.85
C GLU A 160 17.49 -22.72 3.62
N ALA A 161 17.38 -24.04 3.49
CA ALA A 161 16.40 -24.82 4.25
C ALA A 161 16.72 -24.86 5.75
N ALA A 162 17.99 -24.73 6.13
CA ALA A 162 18.40 -24.68 7.52
C ALA A 162 18.18 -23.30 8.13
N GLU A 163 18.44 -22.22 7.38
CA GLU A 163 18.17 -20.85 7.86
C GLU A 163 16.67 -20.55 7.92
N ALA A 164 15.88 -21.00 6.94
CA ALA A 164 14.42 -20.87 7.00
C ALA A 164 13.81 -21.58 8.22
N ALA A 165 14.36 -22.74 8.61
CA ALA A 165 13.92 -23.44 9.80
C ALA A 165 14.30 -22.71 11.11
N ASP A 166 15.39 -21.93 11.10
CA ASP A 166 15.78 -21.07 12.22
C ASP A 166 14.83 -19.86 12.32
N ASP A 167 14.52 -19.22 11.19
CA ASP A 167 13.58 -18.10 11.11
C ASP A 167 12.17 -18.48 11.58
N ASP A 168 11.67 -19.65 11.14
CA ASP A 168 10.38 -20.18 11.60
C ASP A 168 10.37 -20.41 13.12
N SER A 169 11.48 -20.92 13.67
CA SER A 169 11.64 -21.15 15.11
C SER A 169 11.66 -19.83 15.89
N LYS A 170 12.34 -18.80 15.37
CA LYS A 170 12.36 -17.45 15.94
C LYS A 170 10.99 -16.79 15.87
N LEU A 171 10.27 -16.95 14.77
CA LEU A 171 8.93 -16.40 14.60
C LEU A 171 7.92 -17.05 15.55
N LEU A 172 8.00 -18.38 15.74
CA LEU A 172 7.24 -19.10 16.77
C LEU A 172 7.56 -18.61 18.18
N ALA A 173 8.84 -18.36 18.48
CA ALA A 173 9.24 -17.81 19.77
C ALA A 173 8.70 -16.37 19.97
N LEU A 174 8.69 -15.55 18.91
CA LEU A 174 8.12 -14.22 18.93
C LEU A 174 6.60 -14.28 19.15
N PHE A 175 5.91 -15.18 18.46
CA PHE A 175 4.48 -15.44 18.64
C PHE A 175 4.17 -15.81 20.10
N ALA A 176 4.90 -16.76 20.68
CA ALA A 176 4.73 -17.18 22.07
C ALA A 176 5.06 -16.06 23.09
N LEU A 177 5.88 -15.07 22.71
CA LEU A 177 6.11 -13.90 23.54
C LEU A 177 4.93 -12.91 23.51
N TRP A 178 4.14 -12.91 22.44
CA TRP A 178 3.01 -12.01 22.27
C TRP A 178 1.71 -12.62 22.80
N ASP A 179 1.51 -13.93 22.59
CA ASP A 179 0.46 -14.72 23.24
C ASP A 179 0.72 -14.82 24.75
N LYS A 180 0.13 -13.89 25.52
CA LYS A 180 0.27 -13.81 26.97
C LYS A 180 -0.61 -14.81 27.67
N THR A 181 -1.73 -15.17 27.05
CA THR A 181 -2.68 -16.11 27.64
C THR A 181 -2.26 -17.56 27.45
N GLY A 182 -1.41 -17.84 26.47
CA GLY A 182 -0.93 -19.17 26.11
C GLY A 182 -2.01 -20.02 25.44
N ASP A 183 -3.00 -19.39 24.80
CA ASP A 183 -4.10 -20.08 24.12
C ASP A 183 -3.77 -20.47 22.67
N GLY A 184 -2.56 -20.13 22.22
CA GLY A 184 -2.08 -20.40 20.86
C GLY A 184 -2.59 -19.38 19.85
N ARG A 185 -3.06 -18.21 20.30
CA ARG A 185 -3.58 -17.12 19.48
C ARG A 185 -3.08 -15.77 19.99
N VAL A 186 -3.06 -14.78 19.11
CA VAL A 186 -2.76 -13.39 19.47
C VAL A 186 -4.02 -12.57 19.30
N SER A 187 -4.59 -12.15 20.43
CA SER A 187 -5.74 -11.25 20.48
C SER A 187 -5.37 -9.82 20.06
N LEU A 188 -6.38 -8.99 19.77
CA LEU A 188 -6.18 -7.56 19.50
C LEU A 188 -5.43 -6.83 20.62
N GLN A 189 -5.70 -7.19 21.87
CA GLN A 189 -5.05 -6.60 23.03
C GLN A 189 -3.57 -6.97 23.07
N GLU A 190 -3.23 -8.24 22.83
CA GLU A 190 -1.85 -8.73 22.79
C GLU A 190 -1.08 -8.15 21.60
N LEU A 191 -1.71 -8.06 20.42
CA LEU A 191 -1.15 -7.43 19.24
C LEU A 191 -0.80 -5.97 19.50
N CYS A 192 -1.72 -5.20 20.08
CA CYS A 192 -1.51 -3.79 20.42
C CYS A 192 -0.39 -3.63 21.47
N GLN A 193 -0.34 -4.52 22.47
CA GLN A 193 0.75 -4.53 23.47
C GLN A 193 2.11 -4.84 22.85
N GLY A 194 2.17 -5.77 21.89
CA GLY A 194 3.38 -6.08 21.15
C GLY A 194 3.83 -4.89 20.31
N LEU A 195 2.93 -4.31 19.50
CA LEU A 195 3.23 -3.16 18.65
C LEU A 195 3.65 -1.90 19.44
N ALA A 196 3.09 -1.70 20.64
CA ALA A 196 3.48 -0.61 21.53
C ALA A 196 4.94 -0.69 22.00
N LYS A 197 5.62 -1.84 21.86
CA LYS A 197 7.06 -1.94 22.13
C LYS A 197 7.90 -1.30 21.02
N PHE A 198 7.41 -1.30 19.79
CA PHE A 198 8.10 -0.77 18.62
C PHE A 198 7.78 0.71 18.39
N GLN A 199 6.57 1.13 18.74
CA GLN A 199 6.15 2.52 18.63
C GLN A 199 6.09 3.18 20.01
N PRO A 200 6.89 4.23 20.28
CA PRO A 200 6.87 4.91 21.56
C PRO A 200 5.53 5.64 21.77
N VAL A 201 4.68 5.09 22.62
CA VAL A 201 3.39 5.67 23.00
C VAL A 201 3.61 6.80 24.03
N LYS A 202 3.39 8.04 23.62
CA LYS A 202 3.55 9.23 24.47
C LYS A 202 2.22 9.75 24.99
N SER A 203 1.14 9.55 24.22
CA SER A 203 -0.18 10.12 24.47
C SER A 203 -1.29 9.05 24.40
N LYS A 204 -2.49 9.42 24.89
CA LYS A 204 -3.70 8.59 24.73
C LYS A 204 -4.10 8.47 23.25
N GLN A 205 -3.83 9.49 22.45
CA GLN A 205 -4.13 9.49 21.02
C GLN A 205 -3.26 8.47 20.29
N ASP A 206 -1.99 8.33 20.68
CA ASP A 206 -1.07 7.32 20.12
C ASP A 206 -1.59 5.91 20.37
N VAL A 207 -2.14 5.64 21.57
CA VAL A 207 -2.77 4.34 21.87
C VAL A 207 -3.98 4.09 20.98
N LEU A 208 -4.83 5.10 20.76
CA LEU A 208 -6.00 4.94 19.90
C LEU A 208 -5.62 4.72 18.45
N SER A 209 -4.56 5.39 17.96
CA SER A 209 -4.02 5.16 16.63
C SER A 209 -3.47 3.75 16.50
N LEU A 210 -2.61 3.33 17.45
CA LEU A 210 -2.06 1.97 17.51
C LEU A 210 -3.15 0.91 17.57
N LEU A 211 -4.23 1.18 18.30
CA LEU A 211 -5.35 0.28 18.42
C LEU A 211 -6.12 0.15 17.10
N ARG A 212 -6.36 1.26 16.37
CA ARG A 212 -6.98 1.21 15.04
C ARG A 212 -6.09 0.47 14.05
N GLU A 213 -4.79 0.71 14.08
CA GLU A 213 -3.81 0.00 13.26
C GLU A 213 -3.86 -1.50 13.56
N SER A 214 -3.84 -1.88 14.84
CA SER A 214 -3.93 -3.27 15.28
C SER A 214 -5.24 -3.93 14.84
N ALA A 215 -6.37 -3.23 14.97
CA ALA A 215 -7.68 -3.73 14.54
C ALA A 215 -7.78 -3.86 13.01
N SER A 216 -7.14 -2.96 12.27
CA SER A 216 -7.06 -3.02 10.82
C SER A 216 -6.21 -4.21 10.37
N ALA A 217 -5.05 -4.40 11.01
CA ALA A 217 -4.16 -5.52 10.76
C ALA A 217 -4.83 -6.87 11.04
N LEU A 218 -5.53 -6.98 12.17
CA LEU A 218 -6.32 -8.16 12.49
C LEU A 218 -7.36 -8.44 11.41
N ALA A 219 -8.19 -7.46 11.07
CA ALA A 219 -9.22 -7.64 10.04
C ALA A 219 -8.66 -7.99 8.65
N LEU A 220 -7.39 -7.69 8.37
CA LEU A 220 -6.74 -7.99 7.10
C LEU A 220 -6.15 -9.42 7.05
N HIS A 221 -5.74 -9.95 8.20
CA HIS A 221 -4.99 -11.22 8.29
C HIS A 221 -5.78 -12.35 8.98
N ASP A 222 -6.80 -12.02 9.77
CA ASP A 222 -7.77 -12.96 10.33
C ASP A 222 -8.65 -13.53 9.22
N SER A 223 -8.25 -14.68 8.70
CA SER A 223 -8.91 -15.32 7.56
C SER A 223 -10.14 -16.11 7.99
N ASN A 224 -10.20 -16.47 9.26
CA ASN A 224 -11.25 -17.34 9.81
C ASN A 224 -12.36 -16.54 10.52
N GLY A 225 -12.14 -15.25 10.80
CA GLY A 225 -13.09 -14.32 11.40
C GLY A 225 -13.22 -14.41 12.93
N ASP A 226 -12.26 -15.06 13.61
CA ASP A 226 -12.30 -15.25 15.07
C ASP A 226 -11.76 -14.06 15.87
N ARG A 227 -11.35 -12.99 15.17
CA ARG A 227 -10.79 -11.73 15.69
C ARG A 227 -9.50 -11.95 16.47
N GLN A 228 -8.79 -13.02 16.16
CA GLN A 228 -7.47 -13.35 16.70
C GLN A 228 -6.56 -13.76 15.55
N LEU A 229 -5.25 -13.78 15.80
CA LEU A 229 -4.28 -14.28 14.84
C LEU A 229 -3.75 -15.60 15.34
N ASP A 230 -3.97 -16.68 14.60
CA ASP A 230 -3.19 -17.89 14.79
C ASP A 230 -1.73 -17.69 14.34
N CYS A 231 -0.86 -18.68 14.57
CA CYS A 231 0.55 -18.55 14.24
C CYS A 231 0.81 -18.27 12.74
N THR A 232 -0.02 -18.80 11.85
CA THR A 232 0.11 -18.62 10.40
C THR A 232 -0.32 -17.21 10.00
N GLU A 233 -1.44 -16.74 10.55
CA GLU A 233 -1.98 -15.39 10.32
C GLU A 233 -1.03 -14.33 10.90
N PHE A 234 -0.48 -14.58 12.09
CA PHE A 234 0.54 -13.72 12.71
C PHE A 234 1.82 -13.66 11.88
N ALA A 235 2.28 -14.79 11.32
CA ALA A 235 3.44 -14.82 10.44
C ALA A 235 3.23 -13.95 9.19
N ALA A 236 2.08 -14.10 8.54
CA ALA A 236 1.71 -13.30 7.37
C ALA A 236 1.61 -11.80 7.71
N PHE A 237 1.03 -11.48 8.87
CA PHE A 237 0.99 -10.12 9.39
C PHE A 237 2.40 -9.56 9.59
N MET A 238 3.30 -10.27 10.29
CA MET A 238 4.66 -9.81 10.58
C MET A 238 5.48 -9.61 9.31
N ALA A 239 5.37 -10.53 8.34
CA ALA A 239 6.03 -10.40 7.06
C ALA A 239 5.58 -9.13 6.32
N ARG A 240 4.27 -8.87 6.27
CA ARG A 240 3.72 -7.67 5.62
C ARG A 240 4.08 -6.40 6.38
N PHE A 241 4.03 -6.42 7.70
CA PHE A 241 4.32 -5.28 8.56
C PHE A 241 5.80 -4.88 8.48
N MET A 242 6.73 -5.84 8.52
CA MET A 242 8.16 -5.56 8.34
C MET A 242 8.48 -5.13 6.91
N HIS A 243 7.86 -5.80 5.92
CA HIS A 243 8.00 -5.39 4.54
C HIS A 243 7.57 -3.93 4.39
N ALA A 244 6.39 -3.54 4.90
CA ALA A 244 5.86 -2.17 4.91
C ALA A 244 6.80 -1.14 5.55
N ALA A 245 7.56 -1.55 6.58
CA ALA A 245 8.60 -0.73 7.21
C ALA A 245 9.92 -0.67 6.41
N GLY A 246 10.06 -1.47 5.34
CA GLY A 246 11.24 -1.52 4.48
C GLY A 246 12.29 -2.56 4.90
N PHE A 247 11.93 -3.51 5.76
CA PHE A 247 12.83 -4.53 6.29
C PHE A 247 12.39 -5.94 5.88
N ALA A 248 13.34 -6.83 5.64
CA ALA A 248 13.06 -8.26 5.56
C ALA A 248 12.84 -8.82 6.97
N LEU A 249 11.81 -9.65 7.17
CA LEU A 249 11.46 -10.18 8.49
C LEU A 249 12.64 -10.95 9.14
N ALA A 250 13.38 -11.74 8.35
CA ALA A 250 14.55 -12.49 8.80
C ALA A 250 15.65 -11.58 9.39
N GLU A 251 15.86 -10.39 8.80
CA GLU A 251 16.92 -9.47 9.21
C GLU A 251 16.64 -8.77 10.55
N VAL A 252 15.38 -8.77 11.00
CA VAL A 252 14.94 -8.04 12.19
C VAL A 252 14.40 -8.96 13.28
N LEU A 253 14.23 -10.25 12.99
CA LEU A 253 13.61 -11.23 13.88
C LEU A 253 14.32 -11.32 15.23
N ASP A 254 15.65 -11.27 15.25
CA ASP A 254 16.45 -11.31 16.47
C ASP A 254 16.25 -10.06 17.34
N GLU A 255 16.18 -8.87 16.73
CA GLU A 255 15.88 -7.60 17.41
C GLU A 255 14.44 -7.57 17.92
N LEU A 256 13.49 -8.07 17.13
CA LEU A 256 12.08 -8.18 17.51
C LEU A 256 11.93 -9.11 18.72
N LEU A 257 12.60 -10.26 18.72
CA LEU A 257 12.65 -11.20 19.85
C LEU A 257 13.24 -10.55 21.09
N LEU A 258 14.38 -9.89 20.95
CA LEU A 258 15.04 -9.20 22.05
C LEU A 258 14.11 -8.13 22.64
N LEU A 259 13.47 -7.32 21.79
CA LEU A 259 12.55 -6.26 22.23
C LEU A 259 11.29 -6.86 22.88
N ALA A 260 10.73 -7.93 22.31
CA ALA A 260 9.57 -8.63 22.84
C ALA A 260 9.86 -9.27 24.22
N ALA A 261 11.10 -9.70 24.48
CA ALA A 261 11.52 -10.20 25.78
C ALA A 261 11.70 -9.09 26.83
N THR A 262 11.94 -7.83 26.42
CA THR A 262 12.01 -6.72 27.37
C THR A 262 10.66 -6.47 28.04
N LYS A 263 10.68 -6.21 29.35
CA LYS A 263 9.47 -5.85 30.11
C LYS A 263 9.08 -4.42 29.74
N PRO A 264 7.93 -4.19 29.08
CA PRO A 264 7.47 -2.83 28.87
C PRO A 264 7.04 -2.23 30.21
N ASP A 265 6.91 -0.92 30.26
CA ASP A 265 6.24 -0.19 31.34
C ASP A 265 4.72 -0.43 31.24
N SER A 266 4.34 -1.71 31.38
CA SER A 266 3.07 -2.31 30.98
C SER A 266 1.89 -1.74 31.73
N LYS A 267 2.11 -1.18 32.93
CA LYS A 267 1.03 -0.66 33.78
C LYS A 267 0.34 0.55 33.17
N LYS A 268 1.08 1.42 32.47
CA LYS A 268 0.48 2.59 31.84
C LYS A 268 -0.29 2.19 30.59
N LEU A 269 0.30 1.33 29.75
CA LEU A 269 -0.34 0.85 28.52
C LEU A 269 -1.59 0.01 28.84
N ALA A 270 -1.50 -0.92 29.79
CA ALA A 270 -2.61 -1.76 30.21
C ALA A 270 -3.79 -0.93 30.72
N ARG A 271 -3.55 0.10 31.55
CA ARG A 271 -4.61 1.01 32.01
C ARG A 271 -5.27 1.75 30.84
N VAL A 272 -4.49 2.23 29.88
CA VAL A 272 -5.06 2.95 28.72
C VAL A 272 -5.81 1.99 27.79
N LEU A 273 -5.36 0.75 27.65
CA LEU A 273 -6.06 -0.31 26.93
C LEU A 273 -7.39 -0.66 27.60
N ASP A 274 -7.41 -0.86 28.92
CA ASP A 274 -8.63 -1.10 29.70
C ASP A 274 -9.61 0.07 29.57
N ASP A 275 -9.11 1.31 29.65
CA ASP A 275 -9.92 2.53 29.44
C ASP A 275 -10.43 2.66 27.99
N ALA A 276 -9.75 2.03 27.04
CA ALA A 276 -10.07 2.05 25.61
C ALA A 276 -10.94 0.85 25.16
N GLN A 277 -11.21 -0.11 26.06
CA GLN A 277 -12.04 -1.29 25.80
C GLN A 277 -13.38 -0.98 25.11
N PRO A 278 -14.18 0.03 25.53
CA PRO A 278 -15.44 0.29 24.85
C PRO A 278 -15.25 0.78 23.40
N GLN A 279 -14.16 1.50 23.10
CA GLN A 279 -13.83 1.89 21.72
C GLN A 279 -13.38 0.69 20.89
N ILE A 280 -12.67 -0.27 21.51
CA ILE A 280 -12.30 -1.54 20.87
C ILE A 280 -13.56 -2.28 20.43
N GLU A 281 -14.51 -2.49 21.35
CA GLU A 281 -15.76 -3.18 21.06
C GLU A 281 -16.57 -2.47 19.98
N GLN A 282 -16.62 -1.13 20.01
CA GLN A 282 -17.30 -0.34 18.99
C GLN A 282 -16.65 -0.49 17.60
N LEU A 283 -15.31 -0.51 17.52
CA LEU A 283 -14.58 -0.72 16.27
C LEU A 283 -14.82 -2.11 15.70
N LEU A 284 -14.81 -3.14 16.56
CA LEU A 284 -15.05 -4.52 16.16
C LEU A 284 -16.51 -4.76 15.74
N SER A 285 -17.46 -4.07 16.37
CA SER A 285 -18.90 -4.16 16.02
C SER A 285 -19.30 -3.37 14.79
N SER A 286 -18.53 -2.35 14.36
CA SER A 286 -18.90 -1.50 13.20
C SER A 286 -18.54 -2.11 11.84
N LYS A 287 -17.89 -3.29 11.82
CA LYS A 287 -17.48 -3.99 10.58
C LYS A 287 -18.35 -5.20 10.23
N GLU A 288 -19.36 -5.53 11.06
CA GLU A 288 -20.42 -6.50 10.75
C GLU A 288 -21.59 -5.83 10.00
#